data_AF-A0A428V2H8-F1
#
_entry.id   AF-A0A428V2H8-F1
#
_cell.length_a   1.000
_cell.length_b   1.000
_cell.length_c   1.000
_cell.angle_alpha   90.00
_cell.angle_beta   90.00
_cell.angle_gamma   90.00
#
_symmetry.space_group_name_H-M   'P 1'
#
loop_
_entity.id
_entity.type
_entity.pdbx_description
1 polymer ?
#
loop_
_entity_poly.entity_id
_entity_poly.type
_entity_poly.pdbx_seq_one_letter_code
_entity_poly.pdbx_strand_id
1 'polypeptide(L)'
;MARLLLTSSQVQVIASCIVVVLCTAALFTSGYVIQQRTLRELRVAIKPRNTRPSPKVYLPEKFRTRTKELEDGSVVDIDTEADIEVRRQRLLIEVKETLPGAKLESAEGNAALEKNIELVKQLQSKVVEKMSTPENHVEAPVKNHKPVTRAQRRKMIKNELQKLAQADEPAYYQRRMW
;
A
#
# COMPACT_ATOMS: atom_id res chain seq x y z
N MET A 1 -41.74 43.66 -6.98
CA MET A 1 -41.81 42.19 -6.86
C MET A 1 -42.33 41.62 -8.16
N ALA A 2 -41.45 41.19 -9.06
CA ALA A 2 -41.86 40.68 -10.37
C ALA A 2 -42.53 39.30 -10.19
N ARG A 3 -43.84 39.23 -10.42
CA ARG A 3 -44.54 37.96 -10.59
C ARG A 3 -44.35 37.54 -12.04
N LEU A 4 -43.46 36.58 -12.26
CA LEU A 4 -43.34 35.88 -13.55
C LEU A 4 -44.63 35.09 -13.77
N LEU A 5 -45.55 35.65 -14.56
CA LEU A 5 -46.71 34.94 -15.08
C LEU A 5 -46.22 34.01 -16.20
N LEU A 6 -45.68 32.86 -15.81
CA LEU A 6 -45.23 31.81 -16.74
C LEU A 6 -46.42 31.35 -17.59
N THR A 7 -46.24 31.31 -18.91
CA THR A 7 -47.26 30.73 -19.80
C THR A 7 -47.36 29.22 -19.54
N SER A 8 -48.54 28.63 -19.74
CA SER A 8 -48.75 27.18 -19.53
C SER A 8 -47.74 26.32 -20.31
N SER A 9 -47.35 26.77 -21.51
CA SER A 9 -46.33 26.14 -22.35
C SER A 9 -44.92 26.22 -21.74
N GLN A 10 -44.54 27.35 -21.12
CA GLN A 10 -43.24 27.48 -20.44
C GLN A 10 -43.15 26.54 -19.25
N VAL A 11 -44.22 26.42 -18.47
CA VAL A 11 -44.25 25.49 -17.32
C VAL A 11 -44.09 24.05 -17.78
N GLN A 12 -44.74 23.65 -18.87
CA GLN A 12 -44.63 22.29 -19.41
C GLN A 12 -43.21 21.98 -19.93
N VAL A 13 -42.58 22.93 -20.64
CA VAL A 13 -41.21 22.77 -21.12
C VAL A 13 -40.23 22.67 -19.95
N ILE A 14 -40.35 23.55 -18.95
CA ILE A 14 -39.51 23.52 -17.75
C ILE A 14 -39.71 22.21 -16.98
N ALA A 15 -40.95 21.75 -16.80
CA ALA A 15 -41.25 20.49 -16.12
C ALA A 15 -40.62 19.29 -16.84
N SER A 16 -40.73 19.21 -18.17
CA SER A 16 -40.12 18.13 -18.94
C SER A 16 -38.59 18.13 -18.87
N CYS A 17 -37.97 19.32 -18.95
CA CYS A 17 -36.52 19.48 -18.80
C CYS A 17 -36.04 19.04 -17.41
N ILE A 18 -36.75 19.45 -16.35
CA ILE A 18 -36.44 19.05 -14.97
C ILE A 18 -36.51 17.53 -14.81
N VAL A 19 -37.54 16.87 -15.34
CA VAL A 19 -37.67 15.42 -15.26
C VAL A 19 -36.50 14.73 -15.95
N VAL A 20 -36.09 15.20 -17.13
CA VAL A 20 -34.92 14.64 -17.85
C VAL A 20 -33.64 14.85 -17.05
N VAL A 21 -33.41 16.05 -16.51
CA VAL A 21 -32.21 16.36 -15.70
C VAL A 21 -32.17 15.54 -14.41
N LEU A 22 -33.30 15.36 -13.72
CA LEU A 22 -33.37 14.54 -12.52
C LEU A 22 -33.14 13.06 -12.84
N CYS A 23 -33.70 12.57 -13.96
CA CYS A 23 -33.50 11.20 -14.41
C CYS A 23 -32.03 10.93 -14.77
N THR A 24 -31.38 11.84 -15.51
CA THR A 24 -29.96 11.70 -15.85
C THR A 24 -29.08 11.81 -14.61
N ALA A 25 -29.36 12.74 -13.70
CA ALA A 25 -28.66 12.86 -12.43
C ALA A 25 -28.84 11.60 -11.56
N ALA A 26 -30.03 11.00 -11.52
CA ALA A 26 -30.28 9.77 -10.77
C ALA A 26 -29.48 8.58 -11.32
N LEU A 27 -29.42 8.42 -12.64
CA LEU A 27 -28.59 7.39 -13.28
C LEU A 27 -27.11 7.59 -12.99
N PHE A 28 -26.63 8.84 -13.05
CA PHE A 28 -25.25 9.17 -12.73
C PHE A 28 -24.94 8.90 -11.25
N THR A 29 -25.84 9.29 -10.34
CA THR A 29 -25.69 9.07 -8.89
C THR A 29 -25.74 7.57 -8.55
N SER A 30 -26.57 6.79 -9.24
CA SER A 30 -26.62 5.32 -9.11
C SER A 30 -25.27 4.68 -9.45
N GLY A 31 -24.70 5.04 -10.60
CA GLY A 31 -23.35 4.60 -10.99
C GLY A 31 -22.26 5.08 -10.01
N TYR A 32 -22.36 6.33 -9.56
CA TYR A 32 -21.43 6.95 -8.63
C TYR A 32 -21.43 6.28 -7.25
N VAL A 33 -22.60 5.93 -6.71
CA VAL A 33 -22.72 5.22 -5.42
C VAL A 33 -22.08 3.83 -5.50
N ILE A 34 -22.19 3.14 -6.63
CA ILE A 34 -21.54 1.84 -6.86
C ILE A 34 -20.01 2.00 -6.88
N GLN A 35 -19.49 3.04 -7.52
CA GLN A 35 -18.06 3.36 -7.52
C GLN A 35 -17.54 3.78 -6.14
N GLN A 36 -18.35 4.45 -5.31
CA GLN A 36 -17.94 4.80 -3.96
C GLN A 36 -17.76 3.58 -3.04
N ARG A 37 -18.51 2.49 -3.26
CA ARG A 37 -18.34 1.25 -2.50
C ARG A 37 -16.96 0.63 -2.75
N THR A 38 -16.54 0.58 -4.02
CA THR A 38 -15.21 0.04 -4.37
C THR A 38 -14.08 0.93 -3.87
N LEU A 39 -14.21 2.26 -3.96
CA LEU A 39 -13.22 3.18 -3.40
C LEU A 39 -13.14 3.12 -1.87
N ARG A 40 -14.28 2.93 -1.18
CA ARG A 40 -14.30 2.75 0.28
C ARG A 40 -13.63 1.43 0.67
N GLU A 41 -13.90 0.35 -0.04
CA GLU A 41 -13.26 -0.96 0.18
C GLU A 41 -11.75 -0.91 -0.09
N LEU A 42 -11.33 -0.28 -1.20
CA LEU A 42 -9.92 -0.07 -1.51
C LEU A 42 -9.23 0.79 -0.44
N ARG A 43 -9.88 1.87 0.01
CA ARG A 43 -9.34 2.72 1.07
C ARG A 43 -9.23 1.96 2.39
N VAL A 44 -10.16 1.07 2.72
CA VAL A 44 -10.07 0.20 3.90
C VAL A 44 -8.97 -0.85 3.75
N ALA A 45 -8.76 -1.38 2.55
CA ALA A 45 -7.69 -2.34 2.26
C ALA A 45 -6.28 -1.70 2.30
N ILE A 46 -6.16 -0.46 1.83
CA ILE A 46 -4.90 0.30 1.78
C ILE A 46 -4.61 0.97 3.13
N LYS A 47 -5.64 1.35 3.90
CA LYS A 47 -5.44 1.99 5.20
C LYS A 47 -4.62 1.01 6.07
N PRO A 48 -3.41 1.40 6.51
CA PRO A 48 -2.63 0.54 7.37
C PRO A 48 -3.49 0.25 8.59
N ARG A 49 -3.72 -1.05 8.86
CA ARG A 49 -4.47 -1.54 10.03
C ARG A 49 -3.67 -1.22 11.29
N ASN A 50 -3.58 0.06 11.63
CA ASN A 50 -2.87 0.57 12.79
C ASN A 50 -3.89 0.98 13.85
N THR A 51 -4.12 0.03 14.74
CA THR A 51 -4.20 0.20 16.20
C THR A 51 -4.48 -1.19 16.79
N ARG A 52 -3.74 -2.22 16.34
CA ARG A 52 -3.50 -3.31 17.28
C ARG A 52 -2.60 -2.69 18.34
N PRO A 53 -3.00 -2.64 19.62
CA PRO A 53 -2.07 -2.24 20.67
C PRO A 53 -0.84 -3.12 20.47
N SER A 54 0.31 -2.49 20.22
CA SER A 54 1.57 -3.21 20.08
C SER A 54 1.65 -4.18 21.25
N PRO A 55 1.87 -5.49 21.02
CA PRO A 55 1.93 -6.45 22.11
C PRO A 55 2.88 -5.91 23.15
N LYS A 56 2.37 -5.63 24.37
CA LYS A 56 3.18 -5.11 25.47
C LYS A 56 4.25 -6.16 25.71
N VAL A 57 5.46 -5.90 25.24
CA VAL A 57 6.60 -6.78 25.45
C VAL A 57 6.82 -6.76 26.97
N TYR A 58 6.57 -7.90 27.62
CA TYR A 58 6.80 -8.04 29.05
C TYR A 58 8.31 -8.21 29.24
N LEU A 59 9.05 -7.10 29.22
CA LEU A 59 10.48 -7.13 29.49
C LEU A 59 10.68 -7.35 31.01
N PRO A 60 11.57 -8.29 31.39
CA PRO A 60 11.98 -8.46 32.77
C PRO A 60 12.50 -7.15 33.39
N GLU A 61 12.18 -6.92 34.67
CA GLU A 61 12.53 -5.73 35.48
C GLU A 61 13.98 -5.24 35.31
N LYS A 62 14.93 -6.16 35.10
CA LYS A 62 16.35 -5.87 34.88
C LYS A 62 16.68 -5.03 33.64
N PHE A 63 15.73 -4.89 32.69
CA PHE A 63 15.86 -4.01 31.52
C PHE A 63 15.10 -2.68 31.69
N ARG A 64 14.37 -2.47 32.79
CA ARG A 64 13.64 -1.23 33.09
C ARG A 64 14.51 -0.14 33.71
N THR A 65 15.71 -0.49 34.18
CA THR A 65 16.68 0.46 34.76
C THR A 65 17.18 1.55 33.81
N ARG A 66 16.87 1.45 32.51
CA ARG A 66 17.28 2.41 31.47
C ARG A 66 16.31 3.59 31.28
N THR A 67 15.10 3.48 31.81
CA THR A 67 14.05 4.50 31.69
C THR A 67 13.73 5.03 33.09
N LYS A 68 14.13 6.27 33.39
CA LYS A 68 13.69 6.96 34.60
C LYS A 68 12.38 7.68 34.27
N GLU A 69 11.33 7.38 35.02
CA GLU A 69 10.12 8.19 35.03
C GLU A 69 10.43 9.48 35.80
N LEU A 70 10.31 10.64 35.14
CA LEU A 70 10.33 11.93 35.82
C LEU A 70 8.94 12.19 36.44
N GLU A 71 8.85 13.06 37.44
CA GLU A 71 7.65 13.23 38.30
C GLU A 71 6.34 13.56 37.54
N ASP A 72 6.44 13.99 36.28
CA ASP A 72 5.31 14.26 35.38
C ASP A 72 4.81 13.04 34.57
N GLY A 73 5.30 11.84 34.86
CA GLY A 73 4.85 10.59 34.21
C GLY A 73 5.32 10.41 32.75
N SER A 74 6.28 11.23 32.31
CA SER A 74 6.93 11.07 31.00
C SER A 74 8.15 10.16 31.13
N VAL A 75 8.20 9.13 30.29
CA VAL A 75 9.30 8.16 30.24
C VAL A 75 10.37 8.70 29.31
N VAL A 76 11.54 9.05 29.86
CA VAL A 76 12.71 9.48 29.08
C VAL A 76 13.69 8.30 29.00
N ASP A 77 13.93 7.81 27.78
CA ASP A 77 15.01 6.86 27.50
C ASP A 77 16.36 7.56 27.70
N ILE A 78 17.21 7.02 28.57
CA ILE A 78 18.58 7.51 28.74
C ILE A 78 19.42 6.90 27.61
N ASP A 79 19.60 7.68 26.55
CA ASP A 79 20.37 7.30 25.36
C ASP A 79 21.84 6.98 25.75
N THR A 80 22.35 5.81 25.32
CA THR A 80 23.77 5.46 25.45
C THR A 80 24.56 6.16 24.34
N GLU A 81 25.87 6.37 24.53
CA GLU A 81 26.75 7.04 23.55
C GLU A 81 26.63 6.47 22.11
N ALA A 82 26.42 5.15 21.99
CA ALA A 82 26.15 4.49 20.71
C ALA A 82 24.82 4.93 20.02
N ASP A 83 23.77 5.21 20.79
CA ASP A 83 22.48 5.68 20.22
C ASP A 83 22.57 7.16 19.77
N ILE A 84 23.40 7.94 20.47
CA ILE A 84 23.72 9.33 20.10
C ILE A 84 24.49 9.36 18.77
N GLU A 85 25.42 8.42 18.56
CA GLU A 85 26.18 8.29 17.32
C GLU A 85 25.31 7.88 16.12
N VAL A 86 24.40 6.91 16.29
CA VAL A 86 23.45 6.51 15.23
C VAL A 86 22.51 7.66 14.86
N ARG A 87 22.09 8.47 15.83
CA ARG A 87 21.27 9.67 15.57
C ARG A 87 22.05 10.74 14.81
N ARG A 88 23.33 10.97 15.15
CA ARG A 88 24.21 11.86 14.36
C ARG A 88 24.38 11.38 12.92
N GLN A 89 24.54 10.07 12.71
CA GLN A 89 24.63 9.51 11.36
C GLN A 89 23.34 9.69 10.56
N ARG A 90 22.15 9.57 11.19
CA ARG A 90 20.86 9.82 10.52
C ARG A 90 20.65 11.30 10.15
N LEU A 91 21.16 12.24 10.95
CA LEU A 91 21.00 13.68 10.69
C LEU A 91 21.83 14.18 9.49
N LEU A 92 22.86 13.45 9.05
CA LEU A 92 23.65 13.83 7.88
C LEU A 92 22.96 13.53 6.53
N ILE A 93 21.82 12.83 6.53
CA ILE A 93 21.03 12.63 5.31
C ILE A 93 20.10 13.83 5.17
N GLU A 94 20.58 14.90 4.53
CA GLU A 94 19.77 16.05 4.14
C GLU A 94 18.76 15.60 3.06
N VAL A 95 17.58 15.16 3.48
CA VAL A 95 16.47 14.85 2.59
C VAL A 95 15.91 16.18 2.09
N LYS A 96 16.39 16.65 0.94
CA LYS A 96 15.74 17.75 0.22
C LYS A 96 14.34 17.32 -0.19
N GLU A 97 13.32 17.98 0.35
CA GLU A 97 11.93 17.78 -0.05
C GLU A 97 11.79 18.07 -1.54
N THR A 98 11.51 17.04 -2.34
CA THR A 98 11.19 17.22 -3.76
C THR A 98 9.73 17.68 -3.88
N LEU A 99 9.51 18.99 -3.86
CA LEU A 99 8.23 19.60 -4.21
C LEU A 99 7.89 19.25 -5.68
N PRO A 100 6.67 18.76 -5.99
CA PRO A 100 6.27 18.44 -7.35
C PRO A 100 6.08 19.76 -8.12
N GLY A 101 7.11 20.17 -8.88
CA GLY A 101 7.05 21.34 -9.76
C GLY A 101 8.26 22.28 -9.72
N ALA A 102 9.22 22.07 -8.81
CA ALA A 102 10.48 22.81 -8.86
C ALA A 102 11.36 22.24 -10.00
N LYS A 103 11.54 23.00 -11.09
CA LYS A 103 12.60 22.71 -12.06
C LYS A 103 13.95 22.78 -11.35
N LEU A 104 14.52 21.61 -11.05
CA LEU A 104 15.89 21.47 -10.58
C LEU A 104 16.85 21.69 -11.76
N GLU A 105 17.01 22.94 -12.18
CA GLU A 105 18.08 23.38 -13.09
C GLU A 105 19.40 23.50 -12.28
N SER A 106 19.79 22.44 -11.57
CA SER A 106 21.13 22.34 -10.98
C SER A 106 21.94 21.37 -11.82
N ALA A 107 23.12 21.80 -12.27
CA ALA A 107 24.03 20.98 -13.08
C ALA A 107 24.34 19.62 -12.42
N GLU A 108 24.37 19.58 -11.08
CA GLU A 108 24.60 18.36 -10.30
C GLU A 108 23.41 17.38 -10.37
N GLY A 109 22.18 17.91 -10.42
CA GLY A 109 20.96 17.10 -10.55
C GLY A 109 20.86 16.43 -11.92
N ASN A 110 21.25 17.15 -12.98
CA ASN A 110 21.28 16.60 -14.34
C ASN A 110 22.36 15.53 -14.48
N ALA A 111 23.56 15.75 -13.93
CA ALA A 111 24.62 14.74 -13.93
C ALA A 111 24.25 13.48 -13.12
N ALA A 112 23.53 13.63 -12.01
CA ALA A 112 23.02 12.49 -11.24
C ALA A 112 21.92 11.72 -12.02
N LEU A 113 21.06 12.43 -12.73
CA LEU A 113 20.03 11.84 -13.58
C LEU A 113 20.65 11.02 -14.73
N GLU A 114 21.67 11.54 -15.39
CA GLU A 114 22.40 10.84 -16.46
C GLU A 114 23.06 9.55 -15.95
N LYS A 115 23.73 9.59 -14.80
CA LYS A 115 24.32 8.40 -14.16
C LYS A 115 23.26 7.35 -13.83
N ASN A 116 22.09 7.78 -13.35
CA ASN A 116 20.98 6.88 -13.04
C ASN A 116 20.42 6.23 -14.31
N ILE A 117 20.30 6.98 -15.41
CA ILE A 117 19.87 6.45 -16.71
C ILE A 117 20.88 5.42 -17.23
N GLU A 118 22.17 5.71 -17.11
CA GLU A 118 23.23 4.78 -17.52
C GLU A 118 23.22 3.49 -16.70
N LEU A 119 23.07 3.58 -15.38
CA LEU A 119 22.92 2.43 -14.49
C LEU A 119 21.70 1.57 -14.87
N VAL A 120 20.55 2.19 -15.15
CA VAL A 120 19.35 1.45 -15.58
C VAL A 120 19.61 0.71 -16.89
N LYS A 121 20.31 1.33 -17.84
CA LYS A 121 20.68 0.69 -19.11
C LYS A 121 21.61 -0.51 -18.91
N GLN A 122 22.58 -0.40 -18.00
CA GLN A 122 23.46 -1.51 -17.62
C GLN A 122 22.71 -2.65 -16.92
N LEU A 123 21.71 -2.34 -16.09
CA LEU A 123 20.89 -3.36 -15.44
C LEU A 123 20.01 -4.08 -16.48
N GLN A 124 19.44 -3.35 -17.43
CA GLN A 124 18.66 -3.95 -18.53
C GLN A 124 19.52 -4.88 -19.38
N SER A 125 20.75 -4.49 -19.75
CA SER A 125 21.63 -5.37 -20.51
C SER A 125 22.00 -6.64 -19.72
N LYS A 126 22.31 -6.53 -18.43
CA LYS A 126 22.58 -7.68 -17.56
C LYS A 126 21.38 -8.61 -17.41
N VAL A 127 20.15 -8.08 -17.38
CA VAL A 127 18.93 -8.90 -17.31
C VAL A 127 18.70 -9.64 -18.63
N VAL A 128 18.90 -9.00 -19.77
CA VAL A 128 18.81 -9.65 -21.09
C VAL A 128 19.86 -10.75 -21.22
N GLU A 129 21.09 -10.49 -20.79
CA GLU A 129 22.19 -11.46 -20.82
C GLU A 129 21.88 -12.67 -19.91
N LYS A 130 21.38 -12.43 -18.69
CA LYS A 130 20.90 -13.48 -17.78
C LYS A 130 19.70 -14.26 -18.33
N MET A 131 18.80 -13.62 -19.08
CA MET A 131 17.69 -14.31 -19.76
C MET A 131 18.14 -15.12 -20.98
N SER A 132 19.25 -14.74 -21.63
CA SER A 132 19.81 -15.44 -22.78
C SER A 132 20.71 -16.63 -22.41
N THR A 133 21.08 -16.76 -21.13
CA THR A 133 21.86 -17.91 -20.65
C THR A 133 20.89 -19.08 -20.40
N PRO A 134 21.03 -20.24 -21.08
CA PRO A 134 20.07 -21.35 -20.95
C PRO A 134 20.19 -22.12 -19.63
N GLU A 135 21.26 -21.87 -18.87
CA GLU A 135 21.58 -22.60 -17.65
C GLU A 135 21.29 -21.73 -16.44
N ASN A 136 20.01 -21.61 -16.10
CA ASN A 136 19.51 -21.50 -14.73
C ASN A 136 17.98 -21.50 -14.82
N HIS A 137 17.35 -22.46 -14.15
CA HIS A 137 15.90 -22.63 -14.10
C HIS A 137 15.21 -21.36 -13.60
N VAL A 138 14.82 -20.49 -14.54
CA VAL A 138 13.84 -19.44 -14.26
C VAL A 138 12.49 -20.15 -14.31
N GLU A 139 11.97 -20.49 -13.13
CA GLU A 139 10.58 -20.89 -12.99
C GLU A 139 9.73 -19.86 -13.73
N ALA A 140 8.99 -20.32 -14.74
CA ALA A 140 8.16 -19.47 -15.56
C ALA A 140 7.26 -18.62 -14.67
N PRO A 141 7.04 -17.33 -15.00
CA PRO A 141 6.25 -16.43 -14.17
C PRO A 141 4.88 -17.06 -13.91
N VAL A 142 4.62 -17.34 -12.63
CA VAL A 142 3.41 -18.02 -12.17
C VAL A 142 2.21 -17.25 -12.70
N LYS A 143 1.47 -17.86 -13.64
CA LYS A 143 0.25 -17.28 -14.22
C LYS A 143 -0.67 -16.88 -13.07
N ASN A 144 -1.06 -15.61 -13.01
CA ASN A 144 -2.00 -15.07 -12.01
C ASN A 144 -3.19 -16.03 -11.84
N HIS A 145 -3.23 -16.76 -10.73
CA HIS A 145 -4.28 -17.75 -10.48
C HIS A 145 -5.61 -17.02 -10.29
N LYS A 146 -6.62 -17.42 -11.08
CA LYS A 146 -7.99 -16.93 -10.90
C LYS A 146 -8.42 -17.18 -9.45
N PRO A 147 -9.15 -16.25 -8.80
CA PRO A 147 -9.57 -16.42 -7.41
C PRO A 147 -10.45 -17.67 -7.29
N VAL A 148 -9.94 -18.67 -6.57
CA VAL A 148 -10.63 -19.96 -6.39
C VAL A 148 -11.72 -19.82 -5.33
N THR A 149 -12.89 -20.42 -5.59
CA THR A 149 -14.01 -20.44 -4.64
C THR A 149 -13.62 -21.09 -3.31
N ARG A 150 -14.28 -20.71 -2.20
CA ARG A 150 -13.95 -21.21 -0.85
C ARG A 150 -14.02 -22.75 -0.77
N ALA A 151 -15.01 -23.36 -1.44
CA ALA A 151 -15.19 -24.81 -1.46
C ALA A 151 -14.08 -25.52 -2.22
N GLN A 152 -13.71 -25.03 -3.41
CA GLN A 152 -12.58 -25.57 -4.17
C GLN A 152 -11.27 -25.41 -3.42
N ARG A 153 -11.04 -24.27 -2.75
CA ARG A 153 -9.85 -24.05 -1.93
C ARG A 153 -9.71 -25.09 -0.81
N ARG A 154 -10.81 -25.42 -0.12
CA ARG A 154 -10.81 -26.47 0.91
C ARG A 154 -10.47 -27.84 0.34
N LYS A 155 -10.97 -28.17 -0.86
CA LYS A 155 -10.64 -29.43 -1.54
C LYS A 155 -9.16 -29.49 -1.92
N MET A 156 -8.61 -28.41 -2.49
CA MET A 156 -7.18 -28.34 -2.84
C MET A 156 -6.28 -28.51 -1.61
N ILE A 157 -6.56 -27.77 -0.53
CA ILE A 157 -5.81 -27.88 0.74
C ILE A 157 -5.87 -29.31 1.30
N LYS A 158 -7.06 -29.93 1.29
CA LYS A 158 -7.21 -31.31 1.79
C LYS A 158 -6.36 -32.29 0.97
N ASN A 159 -6.35 -32.15 -0.35
CA ASN A 159 -5.60 -33.02 -1.25
C ASN A 159 -4.08 -32.81 -1.09
N GLU A 160 -3.63 -31.56 -0.95
CA GLU A 160 -2.22 -31.24 -0.67
C GLU A 160 -1.77 -31.82 0.68
N LEU A 161 -2.59 -31.70 1.72
CA LEU A 161 -2.30 -32.31 3.02
C LEU A 161 -2.25 -33.84 2.95
N GLN A 162 -3.14 -34.47 2.20
CA GLN A 162 -3.11 -35.93 2.01
C GLN A 162 -1.86 -36.38 1.24
N LYS A 163 -1.44 -35.61 0.23
CA LYS A 163 -0.22 -35.87 -0.54
C LYS A 163 1.03 -35.70 0.33
N LEU A 164 1.08 -34.64 1.15
CA LEU A 164 2.19 -34.39 2.08
C LEU A 164 2.24 -35.42 3.22
N ALA A 165 1.09 -35.91 3.69
CA ALA A 165 1.03 -36.96 4.70
C ALA A 165 1.54 -38.32 4.21
N GLN A 166 1.60 -38.53 2.90
CA GLN A 166 2.17 -39.74 2.26
C GLN A 166 3.66 -39.59 1.94
N ALA A 167 4.23 -38.40 2.11
CA ALA A 167 5.67 -38.21 1.97
C ALA A 167 6.36 -38.68 3.26
N ASP A 168 7.40 -39.50 3.12
CA ASP A 168 8.20 -40.02 4.25
C ASP A 168 9.02 -38.94 4.96
N GLU A 169 9.09 -37.72 4.41
CA GLU A 169 9.79 -36.60 5.04
C GLU A 169 8.89 -35.91 6.08
N PRO A 170 9.36 -35.76 7.34
CA PRO A 170 8.61 -35.05 8.36
C PRO A 170 8.51 -33.57 7.97
N ALA A 171 7.32 -33.17 7.50
CA ALA A 171 7.03 -31.78 7.21
C ALA A 171 7.11 -30.96 8.51
N TYR A 172 8.13 -30.10 8.61
CA TYR A 172 8.26 -29.15 9.71
C TYR A 172 7.03 -28.25 9.75
N TYR A 173 6.19 -28.43 10.77
CA TYR A 173 5.04 -27.57 11.01
C TYR A 173 5.53 -26.15 11.33
N GLN A 174 5.56 -25.27 10.32
CA GLN A 174 5.73 -23.84 10.55
C GLN A 174 4.43 -23.28 11.12
N ARG A 175 4.34 -23.28 12.45
CA ARG A 175 3.31 -22.56 13.19
C ARG A 175 3.40 -21.09 12.79
N ARG A 176 2.33 -20.55 12.21
CA ARG A 176 2.24 -19.12 11.89
C ARG A 176 2.41 -18.35 13.19
N MET A 177 3.59 -17.77 13.39
CA MET A 177 3.81 -16.73 14.41
C MET A 177 3.12 -15.47 13.88
N TRP A 178 2.08 -15.05 14.59
CA TRP A 178 1.33 -13.82 14.32
C TRP A 178 1.94 -12.63 15.05
#